data_AF-A0A661XNG3-F1
#
_entry.id   AF-A0A661XNG3-F1
#
_cell.length_a   1.000
_cell.length_b   1.000
_cell.length_c   1.000
_cell.angle_alpha   90.00
_cell.angle_beta   90.00
_cell.angle_gamma   90.00
#
_symmetry.space_group_name_H-M   'P 1'
#
loop_
_entity.id
_entity.type
_entity.pdbx_description
1 polymer ?
#
loop_
_entity_poly.entity_id
_entity_poly.type
_entity_poly.pdbx_seq_one_letter_code
_entity_poly.pdbx_strand_id
1 'polypeptide(L)'
;MGHYWILFGFVFLSLVASAQTSTDKVKKAPLDAGDSRDFSASLETIVQYAKGALNDVNLELEFIEQVDNNSYMLMGIRRASGFSWGEILRLVVTRKSATETTVYVYAKKKVGMNLTAKTTKPSTIFSSIQSQLALAGDKPLTITSGNTVEKKSEPVQAAVVVPVAVNNSSQKRTALVIGNAQYSKAPLRNPVNDALAISKQLKLMGFEVFTYTNAGQAEMKSAIRKFGDALNKNSGVGLFYYAGHGVQSNGKNYLIPVDANIEREYDIEDQGVDSGLVLRMMELYKNPLNIIVLDACRNNPYSRGFRSVEEGLAPVYVAPTGSIISFATAPGRTASDGDGENGLYTQELIKAMQQPNKNLEEVFKAVRINVAKLSNSEQIPWTNSSLMGEFYFIKK
;
A
#
# COMPACT_ATOMS: atom_id res chain seq x y z
N MET A 1 -15.85 28.30 -40.91
CA MET A 1 -14.88 27.92 -39.86
C MET A 1 -15.70 27.37 -38.69
N GLY A 2 -15.96 26.07 -38.51
CA GLY A 2 -15.06 24.93 -38.52
C GLY A 2 -14.72 24.54 -37.06
N HIS A 3 -15.68 24.00 -36.31
CA HIS A 3 -15.74 22.60 -35.82
C HIS A 3 -14.52 22.10 -35.00
N TYR A 4 -14.56 22.20 -33.67
CA TYR A 4 -13.80 21.34 -32.73
C TYR A 4 -14.54 21.17 -31.41
N TRP A 5 -15.73 20.59 -31.45
CA TRP A 5 -16.33 19.87 -30.32
C TRP A 5 -16.83 18.56 -30.93
N ILE A 6 -16.57 17.43 -30.26
CA ILE A 6 -16.76 16.01 -30.70
C ILE A 6 -15.41 15.34 -31.06
N LEU A 7 -14.65 14.93 -30.05
CA LEU A 7 -13.66 13.83 -30.16
C LEU A 7 -13.33 13.15 -28.82
N PHE A 8 -13.69 13.73 -27.68
CA PHE A 8 -13.48 13.09 -26.36
C PHE A 8 -14.54 12.03 -25.99
N GLY A 9 -15.73 12.03 -26.61
CA GLY A 9 -16.79 11.06 -26.31
C GLY A 9 -16.57 9.66 -26.90
N PHE A 10 -15.87 9.56 -28.04
CA PHE A 10 -15.72 8.29 -28.76
C PHE A 10 -14.63 7.37 -28.18
N VAL A 11 -13.58 7.94 -27.58
CA VAL A 11 -12.48 7.15 -26.98
C VAL A 11 -12.94 6.48 -25.68
N PHE A 12 -13.73 7.16 -24.85
CA PHE A 12 -14.25 6.58 -23.60
C PHE A 12 -15.26 5.45 -23.85
N LEU A 13 -16.16 5.61 -24.83
CA LEU A 13 -17.18 4.60 -25.13
C LEU A 13 -16.58 3.31 -25.72
N SER A 14 -15.55 3.43 -26.58
CA SER A 14 -14.84 2.29 -27.15
C SER A 14 -13.99 1.51 -26.13
N LEU A 15 -13.41 2.20 -25.14
CA LEU A 15 -12.69 1.58 -24.02
C LEU A 15 -13.61 0.76 -23.11
N VAL A 16 -14.80 1.28 -22.79
CA VAL A 16 -15.79 0.57 -21.96
C VAL A 16 -16.30 -0.69 -22.67
N ALA A 17 -16.60 -0.61 -23.97
CA ALA A 17 -17.04 -1.76 -24.76
C ALA A 17 -15.95 -2.85 -24.89
N SER A 18 -14.68 -2.45 -25.10
CA SER A 18 -13.54 -3.36 -25.18
C SER A 18 -13.23 -4.07 -23.84
N ALA A 19 -13.39 -3.34 -22.73
CA ALA A 19 -13.29 -3.87 -21.37
C ALA A 19 -14.37 -4.92 -21.07
N GLN A 20 -15.62 -4.66 -21.46
CA GLN A 20 -16.73 -5.62 -21.27
C GLN A 20 -16.48 -6.90 -22.08
N THR A 21 -16.08 -6.75 -23.35
CA THR A 21 -15.79 -7.87 -24.25
C THR A 21 -14.65 -8.77 -23.75
N SER A 22 -13.63 -8.19 -23.10
CA SER A 22 -12.51 -8.95 -22.52
C SER A 22 -12.91 -9.75 -21.29
N THR A 23 -13.80 -9.20 -20.46
CA THR A 23 -14.36 -9.86 -19.27
C THR A 23 -15.21 -11.07 -19.67
N ASP A 24 -16.06 -10.92 -20.69
CA ASP A 24 -16.87 -12.02 -21.22
C ASP A 24 -16.02 -13.16 -21.81
N LYS A 25 -14.92 -12.82 -22.49
CA LYS A 25 -13.98 -13.82 -23.04
C LYS A 25 -13.26 -14.61 -21.94
N VAL A 26 -12.89 -13.95 -20.83
CA VAL A 26 -12.26 -14.62 -19.68
C VAL A 26 -13.29 -15.48 -18.93
N LYS A 27 -14.52 -14.98 -18.76
CA LYS A 27 -15.62 -15.73 -18.13
C LYS A 27 -15.92 -17.04 -18.86
N LYS A 28 -16.06 -16.98 -20.20
CA LYS A 28 -16.45 -18.11 -21.06
C LYS A 28 -15.33 -19.09 -21.43
N ALA A 29 -14.10 -18.89 -20.97
CA ALA A 29 -13.02 -19.84 -21.25
C ALA A 29 -13.33 -21.24 -20.64
N PRO A 30 -12.75 -22.35 -21.16
CA PRO A 30 -12.91 -23.68 -20.55
C PRO A 30 -12.54 -23.66 -19.06
N LEU A 31 -13.26 -24.40 -18.20
CA LEU A 31 -13.08 -24.32 -16.74
C LEU A 31 -11.67 -24.73 -16.27
N ASP A 32 -11.02 -25.60 -17.03
CA ASP A 32 -9.66 -26.10 -16.83
C ASP A 32 -8.58 -25.24 -17.50
N ALA A 33 -8.94 -24.10 -18.10
CA ALA A 33 -7.99 -23.23 -18.76
C ALA A 33 -7.04 -22.54 -17.77
N GLY A 34 -5.76 -22.45 -18.15
CA GLY A 34 -4.71 -21.78 -17.38
C GLY A 34 -3.78 -22.76 -16.66
N ASP A 35 -2.97 -22.24 -15.74
CA ASP A 35 -2.12 -23.08 -14.91
C ASP A 35 -2.95 -23.67 -13.76
N SER A 36 -2.60 -24.86 -13.29
CA SER A 36 -3.31 -25.51 -12.18
C SER A 36 -2.36 -25.98 -11.07
N ARG A 37 -2.92 -26.07 -9.85
CA ARG A 37 -2.26 -26.71 -8.70
C ARG A 37 -3.28 -27.37 -7.78
N ASP A 38 -2.89 -28.51 -7.24
CA ASP A 38 -3.65 -29.25 -6.22
C ASP A 38 -3.32 -28.75 -4.81
N PHE A 39 -4.34 -28.76 -3.95
CA PHE A 39 -4.24 -28.41 -2.54
C PHE A 39 -4.97 -29.46 -1.69
N SER A 40 -4.35 -29.81 -0.56
CA SER A 40 -4.89 -30.74 0.43
C SER A 40 -5.84 -30.01 1.41
N ALA A 41 -6.95 -29.49 0.89
CA ALA A 41 -8.03 -28.92 1.69
C ALA A 41 -9.39 -29.01 0.97
N SER A 42 -10.47 -28.84 1.74
CA SER A 42 -11.83 -28.87 1.20
C SER A 42 -12.09 -27.72 0.21
N LEU A 43 -13.07 -27.93 -0.68
CA LEU A 43 -13.51 -26.94 -1.66
C LEU A 43 -13.80 -25.58 -1.01
N GLU A 44 -14.53 -25.58 0.10
CA GLU A 44 -14.98 -24.37 0.81
C GLU A 44 -13.79 -23.62 1.40
N THR A 45 -12.83 -24.35 1.95
CA THR A 45 -11.59 -23.78 2.51
C THR A 45 -10.77 -23.11 1.41
N ILE A 46 -10.55 -23.81 0.29
CA ILE A 46 -9.77 -23.28 -0.82
C ILE A 46 -10.49 -22.11 -1.48
N VAL A 47 -11.82 -22.10 -1.57
CA VAL A 47 -12.58 -20.95 -2.08
C VAL A 47 -12.34 -19.70 -1.21
N GLN A 48 -12.30 -19.84 0.12
CA GLN A 48 -12.01 -18.69 1.00
C GLN A 48 -10.57 -18.19 0.80
N TYR A 49 -9.59 -19.09 0.74
CA TYR A 49 -8.19 -18.69 0.53
C TYR A 49 -7.93 -18.18 -0.88
N ALA A 50 -8.65 -18.67 -1.89
CA ALA A 50 -8.60 -18.14 -3.25
C ALA A 50 -9.12 -16.69 -3.31
N LYS A 51 -10.15 -16.33 -2.53
CA LYS A 51 -10.57 -14.92 -2.38
C LYS A 51 -9.47 -14.07 -1.76
N GLY A 52 -8.84 -14.57 -0.69
CA GLY A 52 -7.69 -13.91 -0.06
C GLY A 52 -6.54 -13.72 -1.05
N ALA A 53 -6.23 -14.75 -1.84
CA ALA A 53 -5.16 -14.71 -2.82
C ALA A 53 -5.38 -13.68 -3.94
N LEU A 54 -6.63 -13.43 -4.37
CA LEU A 54 -6.96 -12.34 -5.30
C LEU A 54 -6.63 -10.97 -4.69
N ASN A 55 -6.97 -10.77 -3.41
CA ASN A 55 -6.64 -9.54 -2.69
C ASN A 55 -5.12 -9.37 -2.53
N ASP A 56 -4.40 -10.44 -2.20
CA ASP A 56 -2.94 -10.42 -2.02
C ASP A 56 -2.20 -9.99 -3.29
N VAL A 57 -2.77 -10.29 -4.46
CA VAL A 57 -2.23 -9.86 -5.76
C VAL A 57 -2.89 -8.59 -6.31
N ASN A 58 -3.63 -7.82 -5.50
CA ASN A 58 -4.26 -6.57 -5.91
C ASN A 58 -5.20 -6.74 -7.12
N LEU A 59 -6.07 -7.75 -7.04
CA LEU A 59 -7.22 -7.96 -7.92
C LEU A 59 -8.49 -7.88 -7.07
N GLU A 60 -9.36 -6.92 -7.38
CA GLU A 60 -10.68 -6.81 -6.75
C GLU A 60 -11.54 -8.01 -7.15
N LEU A 61 -12.14 -8.69 -6.18
CA LEU A 61 -13.14 -9.72 -6.49
C LEU A 61 -14.38 -9.06 -7.13
N GLU A 62 -14.61 -9.34 -8.40
CA GLU A 62 -15.79 -8.89 -9.13
C GLU A 62 -17.00 -9.77 -8.84
N PHE A 63 -16.81 -11.09 -8.85
CA PHE A 63 -17.83 -12.05 -8.43
C PHE A 63 -17.25 -13.38 -7.98
N ILE A 64 -18.09 -14.13 -7.25
CA ILE A 64 -17.94 -15.57 -7.03
C ILE A 64 -19.25 -16.25 -7.44
N GLU A 65 -19.15 -17.31 -8.23
CA GLU A 65 -20.30 -18.05 -8.76
C GLU A 65 -20.04 -19.55 -8.60
N GLN A 66 -21.03 -20.28 -8.11
CA GLN A 66 -20.96 -21.74 -8.11
C GLN A 66 -21.33 -22.23 -9.51
N VAL A 67 -20.40 -22.92 -10.19
CA VAL A 67 -20.59 -23.37 -11.57
C VAL A 67 -21.30 -24.71 -11.62
N ASP A 68 -21.00 -25.59 -10.65
CA ASP A 68 -21.63 -26.88 -10.45
C ASP A 68 -21.48 -27.33 -8.97
N ASN A 69 -21.90 -28.55 -8.64
CA ASN A 69 -21.85 -29.08 -7.27
C ASN A 69 -20.42 -29.24 -6.71
N ASN A 70 -19.39 -29.20 -7.56
CA ASN A 70 -18.00 -29.44 -7.22
C ASN A 70 -17.09 -28.24 -7.51
N SER A 71 -17.60 -27.18 -8.14
CA SER A 71 -16.75 -26.09 -8.65
C SER A 71 -17.28 -24.69 -8.35
N TYR A 72 -16.37 -23.81 -7.95
CA TYR A 72 -16.60 -22.36 -7.86
C TYR A 72 -15.71 -21.61 -8.85
N MET A 73 -16.27 -20.57 -9.46
CA MET A 73 -15.55 -19.60 -10.27
C MET A 73 -15.44 -18.28 -9.52
N LEU A 74 -14.24 -17.73 -9.43
CA LEU A 74 -13.99 -16.40 -8.89
C LEU A 74 -13.39 -15.54 -10.00
N MET A 75 -13.83 -14.30 -10.11
CA MET A 75 -13.27 -13.32 -11.04
C MET A 75 -12.61 -12.18 -10.27
N GLY A 76 -11.32 -11.97 -10.53
CA GLY A 76 -10.54 -10.87 -10.02
C GLY A 76 -10.24 -9.85 -11.11
N ILE A 77 -10.45 -8.56 -10.83
CA ILE A 77 -10.18 -7.47 -11.77
C ILE A 77 -9.22 -6.44 -11.17
N ARG A 78 -8.26 -6.00 -11.97
CA ARG A 78 -7.51 -4.77 -11.73
C ARG A 78 -8.06 -3.75 -12.69
N ARG A 79 -8.71 -2.70 -12.18
CA ARG A 79 -9.29 -1.66 -13.03
C ARG A 79 -8.20 -0.92 -13.79
N ALA A 80 -8.48 -0.58 -15.04
CA ALA A 80 -7.57 0.23 -15.83
C ALA A 80 -7.43 1.61 -15.18
N SER A 81 -6.22 2.13 -15.15
CA SER A 81 -5.89 3.47 -14.67
C SER A 81 -5.08 4.19 -15.75
N GLY A 82 -4.75 5.47 -15.53
CA GLY A 82 -3.91 6.24 -16.45
C GLY A 82 -2.53 5.62 -16.74
N PHE A 83 -2.11 4.59 -16.01
CA PHE A 83 -0.79 3.94 -16.13
C PHE A 83 -0.83 2.40 -16.06
N SER A 84 -2.01 1.78 -16.07
CA SER A 84 -2.17 0.32 -16.15
C SER A 84 -3.39 0.00 -16.99
N TRP A 85 -3.25 -0.86 -17.99
CA TRP A 85 -4.34 -1.22 -18.90
C TRP A 85 -5.39 -2.14 -18.28
N GLY A 86 -5.26 -2.46 -16.99
CA GLY A 86 -6.15 -3.35 -16.27
C GLY A 86 -5.87 -4.83 -16.55
N GLU A 87 -6.28 -5.67 -15.61
CA GLU A 87 -6.06 -7.11 -15.63
C GLU A 87 -7.36 -7.81 -15.26
N ILE A 88 -7.62 -8.96 -15.88
CA ILE A 88 -8.74 -9.82 -15.54
C ILE A 88 -8.17 -11.20 -15.32
N LEU A 89 -8.46 -11.76 -14.15
CA LEU A 89 -8.04 -13.08 -13.74
C LEU A 89 -9.28 -13.87 -13.35
N ARG A 90 -9.32 -15.14 -13.73
CA ARG A 90 -10.34 -16.08 -13.32
C ARG A 90 -9.69 -17.23 -12.58
N LEU A 91 -10.23 -17.54 -11.41
CA LEU A 91 -9.94 -18.76 -10.67
C LEU A 91 -11.10 -19.73 -10.85
N VAL A 92 -10.79 -21.00 -11.10
CA VAL A 92 -11.76 -22.09 -10.97
C VAL A 92 -11.23 -23.04 -9.91
N VAL A 93 -12.03 -23.27 -8.87
CA VAL A 93 -11.70 -24.13 -7.74
C VAL A 93 -12.61 -25.35 -7.82
N THR A 94 -12.03 -26.54 -8.05
CA THR A 94 -12.77 -27.78 -8.29
C THR A 94 -12.40 -28.85 -7.29
N ARG A 95 -13.41 -29.45 -6.65
CA ARG A 95 -13.27 -30.55 -5.70
C ARG A 95 -12.83 -31.83 -6.43
N LYS A 96 -11.74 -32.45 -5.95
CA LYS A 96 -11.32 -33.81 -6.32
C LYS A 96 -11.84 -34.86 -5.34
N SER A 97 -11.77 -34.55 -4.05
CA SER A 97 -12.28 -35.39 -2.97
C SER A 97 -12.76 -34.51 -1.80
N ALA A 98 -13.16 -35.11 -0.68
CA ALA A 98 -13.54 -34.35 0.52
C ALA A 98 -12.41 -33.44 1.06
N THR A 99 -11.15 -33.80 0.80
CA THR A 99 -9.97 -33.14 1.35
C THR A 99 -8.97 -32.71 0.27
N GLU A 100 -9.32 -32.84 -1.01
CA GLU A 100 -8.46 -32.43 -2.12
C GLU A 100 -9.22 -31.58 -3.12
N THR A 101 -8.56 -30.50 -3.56
CA THR A 101 -9.13 -29.50 -4.46
C THR A 101 -8.06 -29.05 -5.46
N THR A 102 -8.46 -28.84 -6.71
CA THR A 102 -7.60 -28.23 -7.74
C THR A 102 -8.00 -26.78 -7.97
N VAL A 103 -7.03 -25.89 -8.10
CA VAL A 103 -7.25 -24.49 -8.49
C VAL A 103 -6.65 -24.26 -9.87
N TYR A 104 -7.45 -23.76 -10.81
CA TYR A 104 -7.04 -23.30 -12.13
C TYR A 104 -6.98 -21.77 -12.15
N VAL A 105 -5.92 -21.20 -12.72
CA VAL A 105 -5.69 -19.74 -12.79
C VAL A 105 -5.55 -19.31 -14.25
N TYR A 106 -6.52 -18.54 -14.73
CA TYR A 106 -6.53 -18.01 -16.08
C TYR A 106 -6.50 -16.47 -16.08
N ALA A 107 -5.39 -15.87 -16.48
CA ALA A 107 -5.21 -14.41 -16.50
C ALA A 107 -5.09 -13.85 -17.92
N LYS A 108 -5.73 -12.71 -18.18
CA LYS A 108 -5.61 -11.93 -19.41
C LYS A 108 -5.51 -10.44 -19.13
N LYS A 109 -4.80 -9.73 -20.02
CA LYS A 109 -4.80 -8.27 -20.05
C LYS A 109 -6.13 -7.76 -20.60
N LYS A 110 -6.63 -6.66 -20.04
CA LYS A 110 -7.93 -6.06 -20.40
C LYS A 110 -7.91 -5.31 -21.75
N VAL A 111 -6.73 -5.05 -22.32
CA VAL A 111 -6.56 -4.47 -23.67
C VAL A 111 -5.46 -5.23 -24.45
N GLY A 112 -5.77 -5.60 -25.70
CA GLY A 112 -4.93 -6.44 -26.58
C GLY A 112 -3.76 -5.75 -27.28
N MET A 113 -3.21 -4.65 -26.75
CA MET A 113 -2.01 -4.02 -27.29
C MET A 113 -0.79 -4.39 -26.45
N ASN A 114 0.18 -5.06 -27.10
CA ASN A 114 1.42 -5.54 -26.49
C ASN A 114 2.36 -4.39 -26.11
N LEU A 115 2.20 -3.84 -24.90
CA LEU A 115 3.19 -2.98 -24.25
C LEU A 115 3.32 -3.36 -22.76
N THR A 116 4.52 -3.76 -22.37
CA THR A 116 5.23 -3.76 -21.05
C THR A 116 4.52 -4.00 -19.70
N ALA A 117 3.20 -4.23 -19.62
CA ALA A 117 2.53 -4.61 -18.36
C ALA A 117 2.82 -6.08 -18.01
N LYS A 118 3.29 -6.36 -16.79
CA LYS A 118 3.44 -7.73 -16.27
C LYS A 118 2.08 -8.26 -15.80
N THR A 119 1.64 -9.40 -16.35
CA THR A 119 0.45 -10.13 -15.88
C THR A 119 0.78 -10.83 -14.56
N THR A 120 -0.18 -10.91 -13.65
CA THR A 120 -0.08 -11.67 -12.41
C THR A 120 0.27 -13.13 -12.74
N LYS A 121 1.35 -13.64 -12.15
CA LYS A 121 1.78 -15.02 -12.37
C LYS A 121 0.89 -15.96 -11.55
N PRO A 122 0.38 -17.05 -12.13
CA PRO A 122 -0.37 -18.07 -11.40
C PRO A 122 0.34 -18.62 -10.15
N SER A 123 1.66 -18.72 -10.19
CA SER A 123 2.47 -19.13 -9.04
C SER A 123 2.29 -18.23 -7.81
N THR A 124 2.00 -16.94 -7.98
CA THR A 124 1.75 -16.02 -6.86
C THR A 124 0.43 -16.33 -6.17
N ILE A 125 -0.64 -16.61 -6.93
CA ILE A 125 -1.92 -17.07 -6.39
C ILE A 125 -1.73 -18.37 -5.61
N PHE A 126 -1.03 -19.34 -6.22
CA PHE A 126 -0.82 -20.63 -5.58
C PHE A 126 -0.01 -20.53 -4.28
N SER A 127 0.99 -19.67 -4.24
CA SER A 127 1.83 -19.47 -3.06
C SER A 127 1.07 -18.78 -1.94
N SER A 128 0.17 -17.84 -2.25
CA SER A 128 -0.72 -17.22 -1.27
C SER A 128 -1.65 -18.26 -0.64
N ILE A 129 -2.36 -19.06 -1.44
CA ILE A 129 -3.26 -20.12 -0.95
C ILE A 129 -2.48 -21.11 -0.05
N GLN A 130 -1.30 -21.54 -0.50
CA GLN A 130 -0.44 -22.45 0.28
C GLN A 130 0.00 -21.84 1.62
N SER A 131 0.32 -20.54 1.63
CA SER A 131 0.74 -19.83 2.84
C SER A 131 -0.41 -19.71 3.84
N GLN A 132 -1.62 -19.39 3.35
CA GLN A 132 -2.82 -19.30 4.20
C GLN A 132 -3.20 -20.67 4.80
N LEU A 133 -3.06 -21.75 4.02
CA LEU A 133 -3.22 -23.13 4.52
C LEU A 133 -2.19 -23.47 5.61
N ALA A 134 -0.92 -23.13 5.40
CA ALA A 134 0.14 -23.39 6.38
C ALA A 134 -0.06 -22.62 7.69
N LEU A 135 -0.57 -21.37 7.61
CA LEU A 135 -0.89 -20.54 8.78
C LEU A 135 -2.11 -21.03 9.57
N ALA A 136 -3.02 -21.75 8.91
CA ALA A 136 -4.23 -22.30 9.54
C ALA A 136 -3.99 -23.63 10.28
N GLY A 137 -2.79 -24.22 10.19
CA GLY A 137 -2.44 -25.48 10.84
C GLY A 137 -2.72 -25.47 12.35
N ASP A 138 -3.46 -26.50 12.79
CA ASP A 138 -3.96 -26.81 14.15
C ASP A 138 -5.10 -25.94 14.75
N LYS A 139 -5.68 -25.00 14.01
CA LYS A 139 -6.90 -24.29 14.49
C LYS A 139 -8.14 -24.66 13.67
N PRO A 140 -9.16 -25.31 14.28
CA PRO A 140 -10.42 -25.54 13.58
C PRO A 140 -11.10 -24.19 13.30
N LEU A 141 -11.39 -23.91 12.03
CA LEU A 141 -12.21 -22.79 11.62
C LEU A 141 -13.66 -23.07 12.01
N THR A 142 -14.18 -22.34 13.00
CA THR A 142 -15.60 -22.42 13.38
C THR A 142 -16.43 -21.69 12.33
N ILE A 143 -17.11 -22.42 11.46
CA ILE A 143 -18.09 -21.86 10.52
C ILE A 143 -19.37 -21.56 11.33
N THR A 144 -19.61 -20.27 11.63
CA THR A 144 -20.94 -19.84 12.08
C THR A 144 -21.78 -19.63 10.83
N SER A 145 -22.67 -20.59 10.54
CA SER A 145 -23.71 -20.43 9.51
C SER A 145 -24.60 -19.24 9.86
N GLY A 146 -24.49 -18.16 9.09
CA GLY A 146 -25.41 -17.04 9.10
C GLY A 146 -26.38 -17.16 7.92
N ASN A 147 -27.65 -17.35 8.25
CA ASN A 147 -28.77 -17.64 7.36
C ASN A 147 -28.88 -16.78 6.09
N THR A 148 -29.23 -17.46 5.01
CA THR A 148 -29.94 -16.96 3.84
C THR A 148 -31.23 -16.26 4.31
N VAL A 149 -31.39 -14.98 3.99
CA VAL A 149 -32.69 -14.32 4.03
C VAL A 149 -32.97 -13.78 2.63
N GLU A 150 -33.92 -14.43 1.95
CA GLU A 150 -34.58 -13.92 0.76
C GLU A 150 -35.14 -12.53 1.04
N LYS A 151 -34.68 -11.53 0.28
CA LYS A 151 -35.20 -10.17 0.38
C LYS A 151 -36.36 -10.02 -0.60
N LYS A 152 -37.58 -10.21 -0.09
CA LYS A 152 -38.82 -9.79 -0.77
C LYS A 152 -38.91 -8.27 -0.74
N SER A 153 -39.15 -7.67 -1.90
CA SER A 153 -39.23 -6.23 -2.14
C SER A 153 -40.56 -5.63 -1.70
N GLU A 154 -40.53 -4.63 -0.82
CA GLU A 154 -41.57 -3.60 -0.63
C GLU A 154 -40.93 -2.23 -0.28
N PRO A 155 -41.61 -1.10 -0.54
CA PRO A 155 -40.97 0.16 -0.95
C PRO A 155 -40.47 1.01 0.22
N VAL A 156 -39.29 1.59 0.09
CA VAL A 156 -38.70 2.51 1.08
C VAL A 156 -39.20 3.92 0.83
N GLN A 157 -39.97 4.47 1.77
CA GLN A 157 -40.26 5.90 1.87
C GLN A 157 -38.98 6.67 2.24
N ALA A 158 -38.74 7.77 1.54
CA ALA A 158 -37.57 8.62 1.70
C ALA A 158 -37.52 9.26 3.10
N ALA A 159 -36.54 8.86 3.90
CA ALA A 159 -36.17 9.59 5.11
C ALA A 159 -35.34 10.83 4.73
N VAL A 160 -35.83 12.00 5.14
CA VAL A 160 -35.17 13.29 4.97
C VAL A 160 -33.88 13.30 5.79
N VAL A 161 -32.73 13.41 5.10
CA VAL A 161 -31.43 13.62 5.74
C VAL A 161 -31.30 15.08 6.13
N VAL A 162 -31.40 15.38 7.43
CA VAL A 162 -31.06 16.71 7.96
C VAL A 162 -29.53 16.79 8.06
N PRO A 163 -28.86 17.80 7.47
CA PRO A 163 -27.43 17.95 7.58
C PRO A 163 -27.09 18.38 9.01
N VAL A 164 -26.38 17.52 9.75
CA VAL A 164 -25.73 17.92 11.00
C VAL A 164 -24.57 18.83 10.63
N ALA A 165 -24.68 20.11 10.97
CA ALA A 165 -23.57 21.04 10.92
C ALA A 165 -22.49 20.59 11.92
N VAL A 166 -21.38 20.07 11.41
CA VAL A 166 -20.20 19.72 12.22
C VAL A 166 -19.47 21.02 12.55
N ASN A 167 -19.58 21.45 13.80
CA ASN A 167 -18.77 22.53 14.35
C ASN A 167 -17.28 22.15 14.29
N ASN A 168 -16.46 23.12 13.87
CA ASN A 168 -15.05 23.01 13.54
C ASN A 168 -14.16 22.86 14.80
N SER A 169 -14.29 21.76 15.55
CA SER A 169 -13.29 21.38 16.54
C SER A 169 -12.03 20.98 15.78
N SER A 170 -10.92 21.71 15.94
CA SER A 170 -9.70 21.42 15.20
C SER A 170 -9.25 19.97 15.49
N GLN A 171 -9.33 19.09 14.50
CA GLN A 171 -8.86 17.71 14.60
C GLN A 171 -7.43 17.72 15.20
N LYS A 172 -7.20 16.94 16.25
CA LYS A 172 -5.88 16.87 16.90
C LYS A 172 -4.87 16.29 15.90
N ARG A 173 -3.67 16.87 15.85
CA ARG A 173 -2.62 16.53 14.89
C ARG A 173 -1.36 16.19 15.67
N THR A 174 -0.87 14.97 15.55
CA THR A 174 0.33 14.49 16.24
C THR A 174 1.32 13.97 15.22
N ALA A 175 2.59 14.32 15.34
CA ALA A 175 3.63 13.82 14.46
C ALA A 175 4.85 13.29 15.23
N LEU A 176 5.45 12.23 14.68
CA LEU A 176 6.78 11.76 15.04
C LEU A 176 7.69 11.93 13.82
N VAL A 177 8.80 12.64 14.01
CA VAL A 177 9.77 12.97 12.95
C VAL A 177 11.15 12.51 13.40
N ILE A 178 11.77 11.62 12.63
CA ILE A 178 13.09 11.05 12.94
C ILE A 178 14.03 11.29 11.76
N GLY A 179 15.22 11.83 12.04
CA GLY A 179 16.27 12.03 11.04
C GLY A 179 17.60 11.43 11.48
N ASN A 180 18.05 10.35 10.83
CA ASN A 180 19.28 9.66 11.18
C ASN A 180 20.32 9.84 10.07
N ALA A 181 21.46 10.46 10.41
CA ALA A 181 22.52 10.81 9.48
C ALA A 181 23.91 10.31 9.92
N GLN A 182 24.21 10.31 11.22
CA GLN A 182 25.54 10.03 11.77
C GLN A 182 25.83 8.53 11.95
N TYR A 183 25.68 7.74 10.88
CA TYR A 183 26.07 6.33 10.89
C TYR A 183 27.59 6.19 10.83
N SER A 184 28.14 5.23 11.57
CA SER A 184 29.58 4.96 11.61
C SER A 184 30.16 4.51 10.27
N LYS A 185 29.43 3.67 9.51
CA LYS A 185 29.92 3.06 8.24
C LYS A 185 29.46 3.80 6.98
N ALA A 186 28.32 4.48 7.01
CA ALA A 186 27.70 5.10 5.84
C ALA A 186 26.93 6.38 6.24
N PRO A 187 27.62 7.45 6.64
CA PRO A 187 26.94 8.68 7.03
C PRO A 187 26.14 9.28 5.86
N LEU A 188 25.03 9.93 6.18
CA LEU A 188 24.20 10.70 5.25
C LEU A 188 24.33 12.19 5.58
N ARG A 189 24.09 13.07 4.60
CA ARG A 189 24.31 14.51 4.76
C ARG A 189 23.05 15.23 5.25
N ASN A 190 21.89 14.91 4.68
CA ASN A 190 20.67 15.71 4.87
C ASN A 190 19.60 15.21 5.87
N PRO A 191 19.53 13.94 6.33
CA PRO A 191 18.41 13.48 7.14
C PRO A 191 18.10 14.29 8.42
N VAL A 192 19.12 14.84 9.07
CA VAL A 192 18.93 15.72 10.24
C VAL A 192 18.30 17.04 9.83
N ASN A 193 18.77 17.66 8.75
CA ASN A 193 18.20 18.90 8.24
C ASN A 193 16.75 18.69 7.78
N ASP A 194 16.51 17.59 7.07
CA ASP A 194 15.19 17.19 6.58
C ASP A 194 14.19 17.04 7.72
N ALA A 195 14.56 16.31 8.78
CA ALA A 195 13.73 16.12 9.96
C ALA A 195 13.43 17.44 10.68
N LEU A 196 14.42 18.34 10.81
CA LEU A 196 14.21 19.64 11.43
C LEU A 196 13.30 20.55 10.58
N ALA A 197 13.47 20.55 9.26
CA ALA A 197 12.67 21.33 8.33
C ALA A 197 11.20 20.87 8.32
N ILE A 198 10.97 19.56 8.22
CA ILE A 198 9.63 18.96 8.32
C ILE A 198 9.00 19.24 9.68
N SER A 199 9.75 19.08 10.77
CA SER A 199 9.25 19.38 12.12
C SER A 199 8.79 20.82 12.27
N LYS A 200 9.59 21.78 11.78
CA LYS A 200 9.24 23.20 11.78
C LYS A 200 7.95 23.44 11.00
N GLN A 201 7.84 22.86 9.80
CA GLN A 201 6.68 23.06 8.93
C GLN A 201 5.40 22.46 9.53
N LEU A 202 5.48 21.26 10.12
CA LEU A 202 4.35 20.61 10.78
C LEU A 202 3.87 21.38 12.02
N LYS A 203 4.78 21.92 12.83
CA LYS A 203 4.43 22.80 13.96
C LYS A 203 3.63 24.03 13.50
N LEU A 204 4.06 24.67 12.41
CA LEU A 204 3.32 25.80 11.81
C LEU A 204 1.92 25.39 11.31
N MET A 205 1.73 24.11 11.00
CA MET A 205 0.45 23.52 10.57
C MET A 205 -0.37 22.94 11.74
N GLY A 206 0.00 23.24 12.98
CA GLY A 206 -0.74 22.87 14.18
C GLY A 206 -0.55 21.42 14.64
N PHE A 207 0.52 20.75 14.20
CA PHE A 207 0.89 19.44 14.77
C PHE A 207 1.63 19.62 16.11
N GLU A 208 1.32 18.76 17.07
CA GLU A 208 2.22 18.42 18.16
C GLU A 208 3.31 17.49 17.59
N VAL A 209 4.57 17.93 17.61
CA VAL A 209 5.67 17.20 16.92
C VAL A 209 6.72 16.72 17.91
N PHE A 210 6.96 15.41 17.92
CA PHE A 210 8.10 14.77 18.56
C PHE A 210 9.23 14.62 17.52
N THR A 211 10.34 15.33 17.74
CA THR A 211 11.48 15.32 16.81
C THR A 211 12.67 14.60 17.45
N TYR A 212 13.27 13.66 16.73
CA TYR A 212 14.49 12.97 17.14
C TYR A 212 15.51 12.99 15.99
N THR A 213 16.79 13.12 16.32
CA THR A 213 17.89 13.17 15.36
C THR A 213 19.02 12.26 15.79
N ASN A 214 19.56 11.47 14.87
CA ASN A 214 20.61 10.48 15.15
C ASN A 214 20.24 9.57 16.31
N ALA A 215 19.03 9.03 16.26
CA ALA A 215 18.47 8.20 17.30
C ALA A 215 19.01 6.77 17.24
N GLY A 216 19.38 6.24 18.40
CA GLY A 216 19.73 4.83 18.59
C GLY A 216 18.49 3.92 18.65
N GLN A 217 18.69 2.60 18.62
CA GLN A 217 17.57 1.65 18.47
C GLN A 217 16.55 1.77 19.63
N ALA A 218 17.04 1.85 20.86
CA ALA A 218 16.20 1.96 22.05
C ALA A 218 15.40 3.27 22.06
N GLU A 219 16.03 4.37 21.65
CA GLU A 219 15.38 5.68 21.55
C GLU A 219 14.31 5.69 20.48
N MET A 220 14.58 5.17 19.29
CA MET A 220 13.58 5.04 18.21
C MET A 220 12.37 4.22 18.66
N LYS A 221 12.60 3.04 19.26
CA LYS A 221 11.52 2.20 19.80
C LYS A 221 10.72 2.93 20.89
N SER A 222 11.39 3.69 21.76
CA SER A 222 10.72 4.50 22.78
C SER A 222 9.93 5.66 22.17
N ALA A 223 10.45 6.32 21.14
CA ALA A 223 9.79 7.43 20.46
C ALA A 223 8.51 6.96 19.77
N ILE A 224 8.55 5.80 19.10
CA ILE A 224 7.38 5.18 18.46
C ILE A 224 6.30 4.84 19.50
N ARG A 225 6.67 4.30 20.67
CA ARG A 225 5.72 4.04 21.76
C ARG A 225 5.09 5.34 22.28
N LYS A 226 5.90 6.35 22.59
CA LYS A 226 5.41 7.68 23.03
C LYS A 226 4.47 8.31 22.00
N PHE A 227 4.77 8.15 20.71
CA PHE A 227 3.91 8.59 19.62
C PHE A 227 2.58 7.85 19.61
N GLY A 228 2.59 6.51 19.75
CA GLY A 228 1.36 5.72 19.91
C GLY A 228 0.51 6.15 21.11
N ASP A 229 1.14 6.39 22.26
CA ASP A 229 0.46 6.87 23.47
C ASP A 229 -0.16 8.26 23.28
N ALA A 230 0.53 9.15 22.57
CA ALA A 230 0.01 10.48 22.23
C ALA A 230 -1.18 10.38 21.28
N LEU A 231 -1.11 9.52 20.27
CA LEU A 231 -2.22 9.27 19.34
C LEU A 231 -3.47 8.72 20.06
N ASN A 232 -3.29 7.80 21.00
CA ASN A 232 -4.39 7.27 21.81
C ASN A 232 -5.12 8.37 22.60
N LYS A 233 -4.38 9.33 23.14
CA LYS A 233 -4.95 10.47 23.89
C LYS A 233 -5.57 11.52 22.96
N ASN A 234 -4.98 11.72 21.79
CA ASN A 234 -5.26 12.81 20.86
C ASN A 234 -5.76 12.28 19.50
N SER A 235 -6.77 11.40 19.52
CA SER A 235 -7.38 10.82 18.31
C SER A 235 -7.62 11.90 17.24
N GLY A 236 -7.12 11.64 16.02
CA GLY A 236 -7.17 12.62 14.94
C GLY A 236 -6.27 12.26 13.77
N VAL A 237 -5.21 13.04 13.57
CA VAL A 237 -4.22 12.83 12.51
C VAL A 237 -2.89 12.40 13.13
N GLY A 238 -2.43 11.21 12.76
CA GLY A 238 -1.07 10.77 13.04
C GLY A 238 -0.18 10.95 11.81
N LEU A 239 1.00 11.55 11.98
CA LEU A 239 2.01 11.63 10.93
C LEU A 239 3.34 11.06 11.43
N PHE A 240 3.88 10.06 10.73
CA PHE A 240 5.24 9.59 10.92
C PHE A 240 6.10 10.00 9.74
N TYR A 241 7.23 10.64 10.02
CA TYR A 241 8.25 10.97 9.03
C TYR A 241 9.58 10.36 9.46
N TYR A 242 10.26 9.69 8.53
CA TYR A 242 11.61 9.18 8.73
C TYR A 242 12.51 9.53 7.55
N ALA A 243 13.69 10.09 7.85
CA ALA A 243 14.79 10.23 6.92
C ALA A 243 16.02 9.47 7.44
N GLY A 244 16.68 8.69 6.59
CA GLY A 244 17.85 7.90 6.95
C GLY A 244 18.03 6.63 6.12
N HIS A 245 18.82 5.67 6.61
CA HIS A 245 18.94 4.37 5.97
C HIS A 245 17.70 3.51 6.25
N GLY A 246 17.20 2.85 5.21
CA GLY A 246 16.13 1.87 5.30
C GLY A 246 16.53 0.61 4.53
N VAL A 247 16.33 -0.56 5.14
CA VAL A 247 16.74 -1.84 4.55
C VAL A 247 15.59 -2.83 4.57
N GLN A 248 15.49 -3.65 3.52
CA GLN A 248 14.62 -4.80 3.47
C GLN A 248 15.37 -6.08 3.88
N SER A 249 14.74 -6.91 4.71
CA SER A 249 15.14 -8.31 4.90
C SER A 249 13.89 -9.16 5.12
N ASN A 250 13.84 -10.35 4.49
CA ASN A 250 12.73 -11.30 4.61
C ASN A 250 11.33 -10.69 4.37
N GLY A 251 11.22 -9.77 3.39
CA GLY A 251 9.95 -9.11 3.07
C GLY A 251 9.48 -8.07 4.09
N LYS A 252 10.30 -7.75 5.10
CA LYS A 252 10.04 -6.69 6.10
C LYS A 252 10.94 -5.49 5.87
N ASN A 253 10.48 -4.35 6.35
CA ASN A 253 11.15 -3.06 6.23
C ASN A 253 11.71 -2.63 7.57
N TYR A 254 13.00 -2.29 7.60
CA TYR A 254 13.69 -1.86 8.80
C TYR A 254 14.22 -0.44 8.61
N LEU A 255 13.93 0.42 9.59
CA LEU A 255 14.57 1.72 9.76
C LEU A 255 15.85 1.50 10.55
N ILE A 256 16.98 2.04 10.09
CA ILE A 256 18.29 1.76 10.67
C ILE A 256 18.66 2.83 11.71
N PRO A 257 18.91 2.44 12.97
CA PRO A 257 19.46 3.32 13.99
C PRO A 257 20.91 3.74 13.71
N VAL A 258 21.37 4.86 14.26
CA VAL A 258 22.78 5.29 14.09
C VAL A 258 23.77 4.43 14.87
N ASP A 259 23.31 3.75 15.93
CA ASP A 259 24.10 2.84 16.78
C ASP A 259 24.07 1.38 16.29
N ALA A 260 23.42 1.09 15.16
CA ALA A 260 23.37 -0.24 14.60
C ALA A 260 24.74 -0.66 14.03
N ASN A 261 25.27 -1.78 14.51
CA ASN A 261 26.42 -2.47 13.95
C ASN A 261 25.97 -3.64 13.06
N ILE A 262 25.60 -3.36 11.83
CA ILE A 262 25.21 -4.38 10.85
C ILE A 262 26.47 -4.92 10.16
N GLU A 263 26.72 -6.22 10.32
CA GLU A 263 27.80 -6.96 9.65
C GLU A 263 27.25 -8.12 8.82
N ARG A 264 26.11 -8.68 9.23
CA ARG A 264 25.39 -9.82 8.66
C ARG A 264 23.93 -9.49 8.42
N GLU A 265 23.29 -10.21 7.50
CA GLU A 265 21.89 -9.95 7.14
C GLU A 265 20.94 -10.12 8.34
N TYR A 266 21.17 -11.12 9.19
CA TYR A 266 20.36 -11.33 10.38
C TYR A 266 20.50 -10.19 11.42
N ASP A 267 21.60 -9.43 11.40
CA ASP A 267 21.77 -8.26 12.29
C ASP A 267 20.73 -7.17 11.98
N ILE A 268 20.17 -7.15 10.76
CA ILE A 268 19.12 -6.20 10.36
C ILE A 268 17.88 -6.40 11.22
N GLU A 269 17.49 -7.65 11.49
CA GLU A 269 16.30 -7.94 12.30
C GLU A 269 16.53 -7.61 13.78
N ASP A 270 17.74 -7.90 14.28
CA ASP A 270 18.10 -7.68 15.68
C ASP A 270 18.32 -6.19 16.02
N GLN A 271 18.98 -5.46 15.12
CA GLN A 271 19.45 -4.09 15.37
C GLN A 271 18.62 -3.02 14.66
N GLY A 272 17.90 -3.38 13.59
CA GLY A 272 16.95 -2.49 12.93
C GLY A 272 15.69 -2.23 13.76
N VAL A 273 14.86 -1.30 13.28
CA VAL A 273 13.51 -1.06 13.81
C VAL A 273 12.50 -1.36 12.72
N ASP A 274 11.69 -2.41 12.91
CA ASP A 274 10.60 -2.78 11.99
C ASP A 274 9.67 -1.58 11.77
N SER A 275 9.59 -1.08 10.54
CA SER A 275 8.69 0.04 10.20
C SER A 275 7.22 -0.36 10.30
N GLY A 276 6.91 -1.65 10.25
CA GLY A 276 5.61 -2.22 10.59
C GLY A 276 5.19 -1.95 12.03
N LEU A 277 6.14 -1.71 12.96
CA LEU A 277 5.80 -1.31 14.32
C LEU A 277 5.06 0.04 14.35
N VAL A 278 5.48 0.98 13.49
CA VAL A 278 4.84 2.31 13.38
C VAL A 278 3.40 2.14 12.89
N LEU A 279 3.21 1.34 11.83
CA LEU A 279 1.89 1.01 11.28
C LEU A 279 0.99 0.38 12.33
N ARG A 280 1.46 -0.65 13.04
CA ARG A 280 0.69 -1.32 14.10
C ARG A 280 0.30 -0.37 15.23
N MET A 281 1.19 0.53 15.64
CA MET A 281 0.87 1.54 16.66
C MET A 281 -0.19 2.53 16.18
N MET A 282 -0.18 2.88 14.89
CA MET A 282 -1.17 3.77 14.28
C MET A 282 -2.54 3.09 14.08
N GLU A 283 -2.56 1.78 13.79
CA GLU A 283 -3.77 0.95 13.67
C GLU A 283 -4.45 0.69 15.01
N LEU A 284 -3.67 0.37 16.05
CA LEU A 284 -4.19 -0.11 17.34
C LEU A 284 -5.14 0.90 18.00
N TYR A 285 -4.92 2.20 17.74
CA TYR A 285 -5.72 3.29 18.32
C TYR A 285 -6.78 3.86 17.39
N LYS A 286 -7.08 3.20 16.26
CA LYS A 286 -8.15 3.56 15.31
C LYS A 286 -8.13 5.04 14.89
N ASN A 287 -6.93 5.59 14.67
CA ASN A 287 -6.81 6.96 14.18
C ASN A 287 -7.56 7.12 12.85
N PRO A 288 -8.38 8.16 12.69
CA PRO A 288 -9.09 8.42 11.45
C PRO A 288 -8.16 8.63 10.24
N LEU A 289 -6.95 9.15 10.48
CA LEU A 289 -5.97 9.43 9.45
C LEU A 289 -4.54 9.14 9.90
N ASN A 290 -3.84 8.27 9.17
CA ASN A 290 -2.44 7.95 9.37
C ASN A 290 -1.63 8.32 8.12
N ILE A 291 -0.59 9.14 8.30
CA ILE A 291 0.29 9.60 7.24
C ILE A 291 1.68 9.08 7.55
N ILE A 292 2.26 8.30 6.65
CA ILE A 292 3.62 7.76 6.81
C ILE A 292 4.44 8.24 5.64
N VAL A 293 5.58 8.86 5.93
CA VAL A 293 6.52 9.39 4.96
C VAL A 293 7.89 8.80 5.23
N LEU A 294 8.41 8.06 4.26
CA LEU A 294 9.71 7.40 4.34
C LEU A 294 10.64 8.00 3.28
N ASP A 295 11.49 8.93 3.71
CA ASP A 295 12.59 9.53 2.94
C ASP A 295 13.89 8.78 3.20
N ALA A 296 13.86 7.47 2.91
CA ALA A 296 14.97 6.59 3.16
C ALA A 296 15.65 6.12 1.87
N CYS A 297 16.98 6.11 1.87
CA CYS A 297 17.75 5.43 0.85
C CYS A 297 17.46 3.93 0.94
N ARG A 298 17.13 3.30 -0.20
CA ARG A 298 16.74 1.89 -0.26
C ARG A 298 17.88 0.98 -0.75
N ASN A 299 19.08 1.52 -0.96
CA ASN A 299 20.29 0.72 -1.13
C ASN A 299 20.73 0.23 0.25
N ASN A 300 21.02 -1.06 0.39
CA ASN A 300 21.61 -1.60 1.60
C ASN A 300 23.11 -1.23 1.63
N PRO A 301 23.59 -0.27 2.44
CA PRO A 301 25.01 0.07 2.49
C PRO A 301 25.86 -1.07 3.07
N TYR A 302 25.22 -2.07 3.68
CA TYR A 302 25.81 -3.25 4.30
C TYR A 302 25.87 -4.46 3.35
N SER A 303 25.38 -4.33 2.09
CA SER A 303 25.25 -5.43 1.12
C SER A 303 26.55 -6.05 0.62
N ARG A 304 27.71 -5.39 0.77
CA ARG A 304 29.01 -5.90 0.27
C ARG A 304 29.43 -7.26 0.86
N GLY A 305 28.76 -7.76 1.90
CA GLY A 305 28.95 -9.10 2.47
C GLY A 305 27.80 -10.08 2.27
N PHE A 306 26.66 -9.68 1.68
CA PHE A 306 25.45 -10.51 1.58
C PHE A 306 25.27 -11.04 0.16
N ARG A 307 25.28 -12.36 -0.01
CA ARG A 307 25.15 -13.00 -1.33
C ARG A 307 23.71 -12.97 -1.89
N SER A 308 22.73 -12.36 -1.22
CA SER A 308 21.30 -12.55 -1.56
C SER A 308 20.33 -11.43 -1.18
N VAL A 309 20.77 -10.19 -0.89
CA VAL A 309 19.82 -9.14 -0.47
C VAL A 309 19.22 -8.42 -1.68
N GLU A 310 17.89 -8.42 -1.76
CA GLU A 310 17.12 -7.58 -2.67
C GLU A 310 17.33 -6.10 -2.30
N GLU A 311 17.83 -5.29 -3.25
CA GLU A 311 17.95 -3.84 -3.07
C GLU A 311 16.55 -3.22 -2.94
N GLY A 312 16.28 -2.47 -1.88
CA GLY A 312 14.95 -1.90 -1.66
C GLY A 312 14.49 -1.81 -0.21
N LEU A 313 13.34 -1.14 -0.04
CA LEU A 313 12.38 -1.51 1.00
C LEU A 313 11.40 -2.49 0.33
N ALA A 314 10.88 -3.48 1.05
CA ALA A 314 9.76 -4.28 0.60
C ALA A 314 8.56 -3.36 0.29
N PRO A 315 7.79 -3.60 -0.77
CA PRO A 315 6.55 -2.87 -0.94
C PRO A 315 5.63 -3.14 0.26
N VAL A 316 5.08 -2.09 0.87
CA VAL A 316 4.00 -2.23 1.85
C VAL A 316 2.71 -2.42 1.06
N TYR A 317 2.31 -3.66 0.84
CA TYR A 317 1.24 -4.00 -0.12
C TYR A 317 -0.17 -3.62 0.34
N VAL A 318 -0.39 -3.38 1.64
CA VAL A 318 -1.67 -2.91 2.19
C VAL A 318 -1.40 -1.77 3.18
N ALA A 319 -1.89 -0.57 2.86
CA ALA A 319 -1.96 0.52 3.82
C ALA A 319 -3.22 0.30 4.70
N PRO A 320 -3.12 0.28 6.03
CA PRO A 320 -4.27 0.11 6.91
C PRO A 320 -5.36 1.13 6.61
N THR A 321 -6.64 0.80 6.78
CA THR A 321 -7.75 1.73 6.50
C THR A 321 -7.50 3.13 7.08
N GLY A 322 -7.69 4.18 6.27
CA GLY A 322 -7.41 5.55 6.68
C GLY A 322 -5.93 5.92 6.68
N SER A 323 -5.07 5.15 5.99
CA SER A 323 -3.64 5.41 5.93
C SER A 323 -3.17 5.80 4.53
N ILE A 324 -2.13 6.62 4.48
CA ILE A 324 -1.34 6.87 3.29
C ILE A 324 0.13 6.72 3.62
N ILE A 325 0.84 6.00 2.76
CA ILE A 325 2.28 5.75 2.89
C ILE A 325 2.95 6.33 1.65
N SER A 326 3.81 7.32 1.83
CA SER A 326 4.62 7.90 0.76
C SER A 326 6.09 7.55 0.95
N PHE A 327 6.72 7.14 -0.14
CA PHE A 327 8.12 6.81 -0.23
C PHE A 327 8.81 7.82 -1.15
N ALA A 328 10.01 8.26 -0.78
CA ALA A 328 10.78 9.21 -1.58
C ALA A 328 11.18 8.69 -2.97
N THR A 329 11.18 7.36 -3.17
CA THR A 329 11.49 6.73 -4.45
C THR A 329 10.77 5.37 -4.60
N ALA A 330 10.72 4.85 -5.82
CA ALA A 330 10.11 3.56 -6.16
C ALA A 330 10.84 2.37 -5.51
N PRO A 331 10.17 1.21 -5.32
CA PRO A 331 10.84 -0.01 -4.86
C PRO A 331 12.05 -0.38 -5.73
N GLY A 332 13.16 -0.78 -5.09
CA GLY A 332 14.41 -1.13 -5.76
C GLY A 332 15.16 0.03 -6.40
N ARG A 333 14.87 1.28 -6.00
CA ARG A 333 15.58 2.48 -6.45
C ARG A 333 16.00 3.31 -5.26
N THR A 334 17.00 4.17 -5.45
CA THR A 334 17.53 5.05 -4.39
C THR A 334 17.00 6.48 -4.54
N ALA A 335 16.78 7.12 -3.39
CA ALA A 335 16.51 8.54 -3.31
C ALA A 335 17.86 9.27 -3.21
N SER A 336 18.03 10.35 -3.97
CA SER A 336 19.24 11.16 -3.85
C SER A 336 19.16 12.00 -2.58
N ASP A 337 20.21 11.93 -1.76
CA ASP A 337 20.40 12.82 -0.62
C ASP A 337 20.53 14.29 -1.11
N GLY A 338 20.89 14.50 -2.38
CA GLY A 338 21.02 15.81 -3.02
C GLY A 338 22.22 16.62 -2.49
N ASP A 339 22.51 17.76 -3.14
CA ASP A 339 23.61 18.68 -2.78
C ASP A 339 23.15 19.93 -2.01
N GLY A 340 21.83 20.16 -1.90
CA GLY A 340 21.25 21.30 -1.18
C GLY A 340 21.16 21.11 0.35
N GLU A 341 20.51 22.05 1.04
CA GLU A 341 20.27 22.01 2.50
C GLU A 341 19.39 20.84 2.97
N ASN A 342 18.52 20.35 2.09
CA ASN A 342 17.58 19.25 2.32
C ASN A 342 17.64 18.28 1.13
N GLY A 343 17.22 17.03 1.35
CA GLY A 343 16.96 16.05 0.30
C GLY A 343 15.89 16.54 -0.67
N LEU A 344 16.00 16.13 -1.94
CA LEU A 344 15.11 16.59 -3.01
C LEU A 344 13.62 16.31 -2.71
N TYR A 345 13.33 15.13 -2.15
CA TYR A 345 11.97 14.77 -1.78
C TYR A 345 11.42 15.67 -0.67
N THR A 346 12.19 15.86 0.40
CA THR A 346 11.81 16.72 1.53
C THR A 346 11.60 18.18 1.10
N GLN A 347 12.48 18.71 0.25
CA GLN A 347 12.34 20.04 -0.30
C GLN A 347 10.99 20.22 -1.03
N GLU A 348 10.65 19.28 -1.91
CA GLU A 348 9.40 19.34 -2.67
C GLU A 348 8.17 19.04 -1.81
N LEU A 349 8.29 18.18 -0.79
CA LEU A 349 7.23 17.91 0.17
C LEU A 349 6.85 19.16 0.97
N ILE A 350 7.83 19.89 1.51
CA ILE A 350 7.58 21.14 2.24
C ILE A 350 6.87 22.16 1.34
N LYS A 351 7.34 22.35 0.10
CA LYS A 351 6.70 23.26 -0.86
C LYS A 351 5.25 22.85 -1.17
N ALA A 352 4.99 21.56 -1.33
CA ALA A 352 3.65 21.07 -1.64
C ALA A 352 2.69 21.20 -0.45
N MET A 353 3.13 20.91 0.78
CA MET A 353 2.32 21.04 2.00
C MET A 353 1.89 22.49 2.26
N GLN A 354 2.72 23.47 1.89
CA GLN A 354 2.42 24.90 2.06
C GLN A 354 1.33 25.42 1.11
N GLN A 355 0.91 24.63 0.12
CA GLN A 355 -0.11 25.05 -0.84
C GLN A 355 -1.51 24.93 -0.20
N PRO A 356 -2.25 26.05 -0.07
CA PRO A 356 -3.55 26.03 0.57
C PRO A 356 -4.56 25.26 -0.27
N ASN A 357 -5.54 24.64 0.39
CA ASN A 357 -6.68 23.95 -0.22
C ASN A 357 -6.30 22.77 -1.14
N LYS A 358 -5.08 22.24 -1.02
CA LYS A 358 -4.71 20.97 -1.64
C LYS A 358 -4.97 19.82 -0.68
N ASN A 359 -5.70 18.82 -1.15
CA ASN A 359 -5.88 17.62 -0.37
C ASN A 359 -4.58 16.80 -0.33
N LEU A 360 -4.51 15.84 0.58
CA LEU A 360 -3.31 15.06 0.85
C LEU A 360 -2.79 14.30 -0.38
N GLU A 361 -3.69 13.78 -1.21
CA GLU A 361 -3.34 13.06 -2.42
C GLU A 361 -2.77 14.00 -3.50
N GLU A 362 -3.33 15.20 -3.64
CA GLU A 362 -2.82 16.26 -4.51
C GLU A 362 -1.45 16.75 -4.07
N VAL A 363 -1.20 16.84 -2.76
CA VAL A 363 0.12 17.17 -2.21
C VAL A 363 1.14 16.13 -2.65
N PHE A 364 0.91 14.85 -2.39
CA PHE A 364 1.86 13.80 -2.79
C PHE A 364 1.99 13.65 -4.31
N LYS A 365 0.92 13.91 -5.08
CA LYS A 365 0.98 13.98 -6.54
C LYS A 365 1.88 15.10 -7.01
N ALA A 366 1.80 16.29 -6.41
CA ALA A 366 2.67 17.42 -6.73
C ALA A 366 4.14 17.09 -6.42
N VAL A 367 4.41 16.47 -5.26
CA VAL A 367 5.77 16.00 -4.89
C VAL A 367 6.31 15.04 -5.94
N ARG A 368 5.53 14.02 -6.34
CA ARG A 368 5.94 13.06 -7.37
C ARG A 368 6.31 13.73 -8.68
N ILE A 369 5.46 14.64 -9.17
CA ILE A 369 5.67 15.37 -10.43
C ILE A 369 6.97 16.18 -10.37
N ASN A 370 7.17 16.94 -9.29
CA ASN A 370 8.30 17.83 -9.17
C ASN A 370 9.62 17.08 -8.95
N VAL A 371 9.63 16.07 -8.10
CA VAL A 371 10.83 15.24 -7.85
C VAL A 371 11.24 14.54 -9.15
N ALA A 372 10.31 13.89 -9.86
CA ALA A 372 10.62 13.23 -11.13
C ALA A 372 11.13 14.24 -12.19
N LYS A 373 10.58 15.45 -12.22
CA LYS A 373 11.07 16.51 -13.12
C LYS A 373 12.49 16.95 -12.78
N LEU A 374 12.75 17.25 -11.51
CA LEU A 374 14.04 17.81 -11.04
C LEU A 374 15.16 16.76 -11.04
N SER A 375 14.81 15.48 -10.86
CA SER A 375 15.77 14.37 -10.91
C SER A 375 15.92 13.76 -12.30
N ASN A 376 15.37 14.36 -13.38
CA ASN A 376 15.32 13.75 -14.71
C ASN A 376 14.78 12.29 -14.71
N SER A 377 13.76 12.03 -13.88
CA SER A 377 13.14 10.72 -13.65
C SER A 377 14.03 9.64 -13.02
N GLU A 378 15.20 9.99 -12.50
CA GLU A 378 16.05 9.06 -11.73
C GLU A 378 15.42 8.64 -10.40
N GLN A 379 14.69 9.57 -9.77
CA GLN A 379 13.93 9.39 -8.55
C GLN A 379 12.43 9.61 -8.82
N ILE A 380 11.62 8.61 -8.50
CA ILE A 380 10.16 8.67 -8.70
C ILE A 380 9.48 8.32 -7.38
N PRO A 381 8.93 9.30 -6.63
CA PRO A 381 8.22 9.03 -5.40
C PRO A 381 7.02 8.12 -5.59
N TRP A 382 6.81 7.20 -4.64
CA TRP A 382 5.72 6.24 -4.67
C TRP A 382 4.75 6.49 -3.52
N THR A 383 3.46 6.19 -3.71
CA THR A 383 2.44 6.39 -2.67
C THR A 383 1.42 5.25 -2.70
N ASN A 384 1.10 4.71 -1.54
CA ASN A 384 0.01 3.75 -1.32
C ASN A 384 -1.04 4.42 -0.41
N SER A 385 -2.29 4.50 -0.86
CA SER A 385 -3.38 5.20 -0.16
C SER A 385 -4.56 4.26 0.05
N SER A 386 -5.10 4.27 1.26
CA SER A 386 -6.39 3.69 1.64
C SER A 386 -7.24 4.72 2.41
N LEU A 387 -7.02 6.00 2.09
CA LEU A 387 -7.77 7.12 2.65
C LEU A 387 -9.25 7.00 2.33
N MET A 388 -10.10 7.26 3.31
CA MET A 388 -11.56 7.27 3.15
C MET A 388 -12.15 8.68 3.14
N GLY A 389 -11.33 9.70 3.38
CA GLY A 389 -11.76 11.08 3.48
C GLY A 389 -10.65 12.06 3.13
N GLU A 390 -11.01 13.33 3.12
CA GLU A 390 -10.12 14.41 2.70
C GLU A 390 -9.32 14.97 3.89
N PHE A 391 -8.05 15.27 3.65
CA PHE A 391 -7.21 16.00 4.59
C PHE A 391 -6.46 17.12 3.90
N TYR A 392 -6.37 18.26 4.58
CA TYR A 392 -5.67 19.45 4.12
C TYR A 392 -4.70 19.90 5.20
N PHE A 393 -3.42 20.06 4.85
CA PHE A 393 -2.44 20.66 5.75
C PHE A 393 -2.83 22.09 6.10
N ILE A 394 -3.24 22.86 5.09
CA ILE A 394 -3.74 24.24 5.20
C ILE A 394 -5.08 24.32 4.47
N LYS A 395 -6.16 24.53 5.24
CA LYS A 395 -7.51 24.80 4.72
C LYS A 395 -7.83 26.28 4.97
N LYS A 396 -8.15 27.02 3.91
CA LYS A 396 -8.57 28.43 4.00
C LYS A 396 -10.08 28.56 4.03
#